data_AF-A0A7X1DG86-F1
#
_entry.id   AF-A0A7X1DG86-F1
#
_cell.length_a   1.000
_cell.length_b   1.000
_cell.length_c   1.000
_cell.angle_alpha   90.00
_cell.angle_beta   90.00
_cell.angle_gamma   90.00
#
_symmetry.space_group_name_H-M   'P 1'
#
loop_
_entity.id
_entity.type
_entity.pdbx_description
1 polymer ?
#
loop_
_entity_poly.entity_id
_entity_poly.type
_entity_poly.pdbx_seq_one_letter_code
_entity_poly.pdbx_strand_id
1 'polypeptide(L)'
;MRYTDVLYGEFEIDGVLERLFKSDAMQRLAGVHQAGAAYLVHRNWTVNRLEHSVGVMLLVKKFGAKLDEQIAALLHDISHTSFSHVVDYLMQDKEEGYHDSIFLETLEKNG
;
A
#
# COMPACT_ATOMS: atom_id res chain seq x y z
N MET A 1 6.28 1.61 17.52
CA MET A 1 6.69 2.97 17.08
C MET A 1 5.52 3.95 17.13
N ARG A 2 5.78 5.23 17.46
CA ARG A 2 4.80 6.32 17.32
C ARG A 2 4.73 6.79 15.87
N TYR A 3 3.53 6.92 15.31
CA TYR A 3 3.28 7.39 13.96
C TYR A 3 2.24 8.52 13.99
N THR A 4 2.56 9.65 13.36
CA THR A 4 1.65 10.80 13.27
C THR A 4 1.10 10.88 11.86
N ASP A 5 -0.21 10.68 11.75
CA ASP A 5 -0.96 10.85 10.52
C ASP A 5 -1.68 12.21 10.52
N VAL A 6 -1.69 12.89 9.38
CA VAL A 6 -2.29 14.23 9.26
C VAL A 6 -3.82 14.23 9.37
N LEU A 7 -4.47 13.12 9.05
CA LEU A 7 -5.93 12.96 9.09
C LEU A 7 -6.40 12.42 10.43
N TYR A 8 -5.68 11.44 10.98
CA TYR A 8 -6.15 10.67 12.12
C TYR A 8 -5.45 11.01 13.43
N GLY A 9 -4.35 11.77 13.40
CA GLY A 9 -3.55 12.12 14.57
C GLY A 9 -2.51 11.05 14.89
N GLU A 10 -2.22 10.89 16.17
CA GLU A 10 -1.12 10.04 16.63
C GLU A 10 -1.58 8.62 16.96
N PHE A 11 -0.83 7.63 16.47
CA PHE A 11 -1.07 6.21 16.70
C PHE A 11 0.20 5.49 17.14
N GLU A 12 -0.01 4.41 17.88
CA GLU A 12 1.01 3.41 18.13
C GLU A 12 0.87 2.25 17.14
N ILE A 13 1.97 1.98 16.41
CA ILE A 13 2.13 0.85 15.52
C ILE A 13 3.18 -0.06 16.13
N ASP A 14 2.81 -1.25 16.60
CA ASP A 14 3.69 -2.14 17.36
C ASP A 14 3.69 -3.57 16.81
N GLY A 15 4.49 -4.44 17.44
CA GLY A 15 4.46 -5.88 17.19
C GLY A 15 4.71 -6.25 15.72
N VAL A 16 3.78 -7.02 15.15
CA VAL A 16 3.87 -7.48 13.75
C VAL A 16 3.64 -6.35 12.75
N LEU A 17 2.79 -5.38 13.06
CA LEU A 17 2.52 -4.24 12.18
C LEU A 17 3.77 -3.37 12.02
N GLU A 18 4.51 -3.14 13.11
CA GLU A 18 5.78 -2.41 13.05
C GLU A 18 6.83 -3.15 12.21
N ARG A 19 6.92 -4.48 12.36
CA ARG A 19 7.85 -5.30 11.55
C ARG A 19 7.48 -5.28 10.07
N LEU A 20 6.20 -5.41 9.73
CA LEU A 20 5.72 -5.34 8.35
C LEU A 20 5.95 -3.96 7.75
N PHE A 21 5.61 -2.89 8.48
CA PHE A 21 5.86 -1.52 8.05
C PHE A 21 7.34 -1.29 7.72
N LYS A 22 8.26 -1.77 8.56
CA LYS A 22 9.71 -1.63 8.37
C LYS A 22 10.30 -2.56 7.31
N SER A 23 9.53 -3.50 6.75
CA SER A 23 10.04 -4.43 5.73
C SER A 23 10.41 -3.69 4.45
N ASP A 24 11.42 -4.17 3.75
CA ASP A 24 11.86 -3.59 2.46
C ASP A 24 10.72 -3.58 1.43
N ALA A 25 9.86 -4.59 1.45
CA ALA A 25 8.70 -4.68 0.56
C ALA A 25 7.70 -3.54 0.79
N MET A 26 7.44 -3.18 2.04
CA MET A 26 6.59 -2.03 2.38
C MET A 26 7.30 -0.69 2.14
N GLN A 27 8.57 -0.58 2.55
CA GLN A 27 9.34 0.66 2.38
C GLN A 27 9.54 1.01 0.89
N ARG A 28 9.57 0.03 -0.02
CA ARG A 28 9.54 0.24 -1.47
C ARG A 28 8.37 1.11 -1.93
N LEU A 29 7.20 0.99 -1.28
CA LEU A 29 5.99 1.74 -1.65
C LEU A 29 6.12 3.25 -1.39
N ALA A 30 7.08 3.69 -0.57
CA ALA A 30 7.37 5.11 -0.38
C ALA A 30 7.84 5.80 -1.69
N GLY A 31 8.41 5.02 -2.62
CA GLY A 31 8.80 5.48 -3.96
C GLY A 31 7.68 5.38 -5.00
N VAL A 32 6.47 4.94 -4.62
CA VAL A 32 5.35 4.72 -5.55
C VAL A 32 4.27 5.77 -5.29
N HIS A 33 4.03 6.65 -6.26
CA HIS A 33 2.95 7.63 -6.16
C HIS A 33 1.58 6.95 -6.20
N GLN A 34 0.71 7.28 -5.23
CA GLN A 34 -0.65 6.73 -5.15
C GLN A 34 -1.49 7.17 -6.36
N ALA A 35 -1.31 8.41 -6.84
CA ALA A 35 -2.08 9.00 -7.92
C ALA A 35 -1.65 8.55 -9.34
N GLY A 36 -0.63 7.69 -9.48
CA GLY A 36 -0.09 7.34 -10.79
C GLY A 36 0.24 8.58 -11.64
N ALA A 37 -0.25 8.64 -12.89
CA ALA A 37 -0.06 9.78 -13.79
C ALA A 37 -0.88 11.04 -13.41
N ALA A 38 -1.88 10.93 -12.53
CA ALA A 38 -2.71 12.07 -12.12
C ALA A 38 -1.92 13.10 -11.27
N TYR A 39 -0.77 12.70 -10.69
CA TYR A 39 0.19 13.61 -10.06
C TYR A 39 0.72 14.70 -11.02
N LEU A 40 0.76 14.43 -12.33
CA LEU A 40 1.20 15.41 -13.34
C LEU A 40 0.15 16.51 -13.60
N VAL A 41 -1.10 16.29 -13.19
CA VAL A 41 -2.23 17.22 -13.38
C VAL A 41 -2.58 17.93 -12.07
N HIS A 42 -2.50 17.23 -10.93
CA HIS A 42 -2.73 17.79 -9.61
C HIS A 42 -1.49 17.64 -8.72
N ARG A 43 -0.61 18.65 -8.77
CA ARG A 43 0.67 18.69 -8.04
C ARG A 43 0.57 18.55 -6.52
N ASN A 44 -0.62 18.69 -5.94
CA ASN A 44 -0.84 18.54 -4.50
C ASN A 44 -1.12 17.08 -4.07
N TRP A 45 -1.22 16.14 -5.02
CA TRP A 45 -1.44 14.71 -4.72
C TRP A 45 -0.10 13.98 -4.62
N THR A 46 0.68 14.36 -3.60
CA THR A 46 2.03 13.82 -3.35
C THR A 46 2.02 12.52 -2.55
N VAL A 47 0.84 12.05 -2.13
CA VAL A 47 0.71 10.87 -1.26
C VAL A 47 1.27 9.63 -1.98
N ASN A 48 2.19 8.94 -1.32
CA ASN A 48 2.74 7.69 -1.81
C ASN A 48 1.92 6.48 -1.31
N ARG A 49 2.10 5.31 -1.93
CA ARG A 49 1.35 4.10 -1.58
C ARG A 49 1.64 3.59 -0.18
N LEU A 50 2.82 3.89 0.38
CA LEU A 50 3.11 3.56 1.78
C LEU A 50 2.23 4.38 2.73
N GLU A 51 2.16 5.70 2.52
CA GLU A 51 1.29 6.61 3.29
C GLU A 51 -0.18 6.20 3.17
N HIS A 52 -0.62 5.84 1.96
CA HIS A 52 -1.97 5.30 1.73
C HIS A 52 -2.22 4.03 2.55
N SER A 53 -1.34 3.03 2.43
CA SER A 53 -1.46 1.75 3.11
C SER A 53 -1.48 1.89 4.64
N VAL A 54 -0.64 2.77 5.18
CA VAL A 54 -0.66 3.09 6.61
C VAL A 54 -1.96 3.79 6.99
N GLY A 55 -2.42 4.76 6.20
CA GLY A 55 -3.68 5.45 6.42
C GLY A 55 -4.89 4.51 6.46
N VAL A 56 -4.96 3.52 5.55
CA VAL A 56 -6.02 2.50 5.53
C VAL A 56 -5.94 1.61 6.77
N MET A 57 -4.73 1.17 7.16
CA MET A 57 -4.53 0.40 8.41
C MET A 57 -4.97 1.18 9.66
N LEU A 58 -4.61 2.47 9.75
CA LEU A 58 -5.01 3.33 10.86
C LEU A 58 -6.53 3.56 10.90
N LEU A 59 -7.16 3.71 9.73
CA LEU A 59 -8.61 3.86 9.62
C LEU A 59 -9.33 2.63 10.18
N VAL A 60 -8.97 1.42 9.74
CA VAL A 60 -9.64 0.19 10.25
C VAL A 60 -9.33 -0.04 11.73
N LYS A 61 -8.11 0.27 12.19
CA LYS A 61 -7.74 0.23 13.61
C LYS A 61 -8.62 1.15 14.45
N LYS A 62 -8.91 2.36 13.96
CA LYS A 62 -9.80 3.33 14.64
C LYS A 62 -11.24 2.81 14.77
N PHE A 63 -11.69 1.96 13.85
CA PHE A 63 -13.00 1.30 13.93
C PHE A 63 -13.00 -0.02 14.71
N GLY A 64 -11.89 -0.37 15.38
CA GLY A 64 -11.80 -1.55 16.24
C GLY A 64 -11.57 -2.86 15.49
N ALA A 65 -11.03 -2.79 14.27
CA ALA A 65 -10.65 -3.98 13.50
C ALA A 65 -9.65 -4.85 14.26
N LYS A 66 -9.74 -6.17 14.08
CA LYS A 66 -8.82 -7.15 14.64
C LYS A 66 -7.43 -7.02 14.01
N LEU A 67 -6.44 -7.65 14.62
CA LEU A 67 -5.06 -7.61 14.14
C LEU A 67 -4.93 -8.09 12.69
N ASP A 68 -5.60 -9.19 12.32
CA ASP A 68 -5.54 -9.74 10.96
C ASP A 68 -6.10 -8.78 9.91
N GLU A 69 -7.16 -8.05 10.25
CA GLU A 69 -7.77 -7.02 9.40
C GLU A 69 -6.85 -5.80 9.25
N GLN A 70 -6.15 -5.41 10.33
CA GLN A 70 -5.13 -4.36 10.28
C GLN A 70 -3.92 -4.77 9.41
N ILE A 71 -3.51 -6.04 9.47
CA ILE A 71 -2.44 -6.59 8.64
C ILE A 71 -2.88 -6.58 7.17
N ALA A 72 -4.08 -7.08 6.87
CA ALA A 72 -4.62 -7.08 5.51
C ALA A 72 -4.70 -5.65 4.94
N ALA A 73 -5.19 -4.69 5.75
CA ALA A 73 -5.23 -3.29 5.38
C ALA A 73 -3.83 -2.69 5.11
N LEU A 74 -2.82 -3.04 5.91
CA LEU A 74 -1.45 -2.55 5.69
C LEU A 74 -0.83 -3.13 4.42
N LEU A 75 -1.13 -4.38 4.08
CA LEU A 75 -0.50 -5.10 2.98
C LEU A 75 -1.27 -5.03 1.66
N HIS A 76 -2.48 -4.45 1.64
CA HIS A 76 -3.37 -4.52 0.46
C HIS A 76 -2.72 -3.98 -0.82
N ASP A 77 -1.80 -3.03 -0.69
CA ASP A 77 -1.14 -2.36 -1.80
C ASP A 77 0.28 -2.91 -2.10
N ILE A 78 0.71 -3.98 -1.41
CA ILE A 78 2.09 -4.51 -1.50
C ILE A 78 2.44 -5.10 -2.87
N SER A 79 1.43 -5.56 -3.62
CA SER A 79 1.57 -6.10 -4.99
C SER A 79 1.55 -5.01 -6.07
N HIS A 80 1.12 -3.78 -5.74
CA HIS A 80 1.10 -2.70 -6.72
C HIS A 80 2.53 -2.25 -7.04
N THR A 81 2.96 -2.48 -8.27
CA THR A 81 4.24 -1.97 -8.78
C THR A 81 4.10 -0.51 -9.20
N SER A 82 5.13 0.29 -8.89
CA SER A 82 5.40 1.57 -9.55
C SER A 82 5.42 1.30 -11.06
N PHE A 83 4.56 1.99 -11.83
CA PHE A 83 4.26 1.81 -13.27
C PHE A 83 3.00 1.01 -13.65
N SER A 84 2.14 0.60 -12.71
CA SER A 84 0.86 -0.11 -13.00
C SER A 84 0.12 0.46 -14.23
N HIS A 85 -0.17 1.77 -14.27
CA HIS A 85 -0.89 2.34 -15.43
C HIS A 85 -0.07 2.47 -16.73
N VAL A 86 1.26 2.47 -16.69
CA VAL A 86 2.07 2.51 -17.93
C VAL A 86 2.11 1.12 -18.57
N VAL A 87 2.14 0.07 -17.75
CA VAL A 87 2.00 -1.32 -18.23
C VAL A 87 0.58 -1.57 -18.74
N ASP A 88 -0.46 -1.07 -18.06
CA ASP A 88 -1.84 -1.17 -18.53
C ASP A 88 -2.04 -0.45 -19.88
N TYR A 89 -1.43 0.72 -20.08
CA TYR A 89 -1.50 1.47 -21.33
C TYR A 89 -0.73 0.79 -22.48
N LEU A 90 0.34 0.04 -22.16
CA LEU A 90 1.10 -0.75 -23.12
C LEU A 90 0.40 -2.07 -23.49
N MET A 91 -0.41 -2.64 -22.59
CA MET A 91 -1.02 -3.96 -22.76
C MET A 91 -2.47 -3.94 -23.28
N GLN A 92 -3.15 -2.78 -23.35
CA GLN A 92 -4.54 -2.65 -23.86
C GLN A 92 -5.56 -3.62 -23.22
N ASP A 93 -5.35 -4.05 -21.99
CA ASP A 93 -6.26 -4.99 -21.33
C ASP A 93 -7.25 -4.25 -20.42
N LYS A 94 -8.55 -4.48 -20.63
CA LYS A 94 -9.66 -3.70 -20.05
C LYS A 94 -10.26 -4.31 -18.79
N GLU A 95 -9.70 -5.39 -18.28
CA GLU A 95 -10.34 -6.23 -17.25
C GLU A 95 -9.70 -6.15 -15.86
N GLU A 96 -8.67 -5.32 -15.62
CA GLU A 96 -8.09 -5.07 -14.28
C GLU A 96 -7.70 -6.34 -13.46
N GLY A 97 -7.55 -7.51 -14.07
CA GLY A 97 -7.38 -8.80 -13.38
C GLY A 97 -5.94 -9.30 -13.19
N TYR A 98 -4.93 -8.52 -13.60
CA TYR A 98 -3.55 -9.02 -13.63
C TYR A 98 -2.95 -9.21 -12.22
N HIS A 99 -3.33 -8.36 -11.25
CA HIS A 99 -2.79 -8.39 -9.88
C HIS A 99 -3.19 -9.66 -9.10
N ASP A 100 -4.35 -10.24 -9.39
CA ASP A 100 -4.83 -11.45 -8.70
C ASP A 100 -4.03 -12.71 -9.09
N SER A 101 -3.43 -12.72 -10.29
CA SER A 101 -2.72 -13.89 -10.81
C SER A 101 -1.29 -14.07 -10.29
N ILE A 102 -0.64 -13.00 -9.84
CA ILE A 102 0.79 -13.01 -9.44
C ILE A 102 0.97 -13.14 -7.92
N PHE A 103 -0.12 -13.01 -7.16
CA PHE A 103 -0.12 -13.09 -5.70
C PHE A 103 0.48 -14.42 -5.18
N LEU A 104 0.08 -15.54 -5.78
CA LEU A 104 0.57 -16.87 -5.39
C LEU A 104 2.01 -17.13 -5.83
N GLU A 105 2.40 -16.66 -7.02
CA GLU A 105 3.75 -16.91 -7.56
C GLU A 105 4.84 -16.14 -6.78
N THR A 106 4.49 -14.97 -6.22
CA THR A 106 5.42 -14.15 -5.42
C THR A 106 5.70 -14.77 -4.06
N LEU A 107 4.71 -15.47 -3.48
CA LEU A 107 4.84 -16.16 -2.20
C LEU A 107 5.74 -17.40 -2.31
N GLU A 108 5.64 -18.18 -3.39
CA GLU A 108 6.45 -19.40 -3.57
C GLU A 108 7.92 -19.11 -3.89
N LYS A 109 8.25 -17.98 -4.52
CA LYS A 109 9.64 -17.62 -4.85
C LYS A 109 10.44 -17.03 -3.69
N ASN A 110 9.80 -16.70 -2.57
CA ASN A 110 10.44 -16.02 -1.43
C ASN A 110 10.17 -16.70 -0.07
N GLY A 111 9.67 -17.94 -0.07
CA GLY A 111 9.64 -18.84 1.09
C GLY A 111 10.79 -19.83 1.05
#